data_AF-A0A7S0BFC9-F1
#
_entry.id   AF-A0A7S0BFC9-F1
#
_cell.length_a   1.000
_cell.length_b   1.000
_cell.length_c   1.000
_cell.angle_alpha   90.00
_cell.angle_beta   90.00
_cell.angle_gamma   90.00
#
_symmetry.space_group_name_H-M   'P 1'
#
loop_
_entity.id
_entity.type
_entity.pdbx_description
1 polymer ?
#
loop_
_entity_poly.entity_id
_entity_poly.type
_entity_poly.pdbx_seq_one_letter_code
_entity_poly.pdbx_strand_id
1 'polypeptide(L)'
;DIQTALQQGADATMLSGETAGGQFPLEAVNVMATVSKSVFGAHLEEEYVEDAPVAGEDSGRASIAYSASVLAKNVEAAAIVCFTRGGAYAIEASSTRPHVPIIAFCPTGSDGLIRTLSLYWGVNAYPLEFSSDPEVTISSAIDQLKSKGIVKPKDYVLLASDVLVPSTSRKVQTLQVRMIM
;
A
#
# COMPACT_ATOMS: atom_id res chain seq x y z
N ASP A 1 -11.59 -3.89 -22.19
CA ASP A 1 -11.87 -4.92 -21.15
C ASP A 1 -10.96 -4.77 -19.95
N ILE A 2 -9.64 -4.68 -20.10
CA ILE A 2 -8.67 -4.46 -19.01
C ILE A 2 -9.08 -3.27 -18.13
N GLN A 3 -9.28 -2.09 -18.75
CA GLN A 3 -9.73 -0.89 -18.04
C GLN A 3 -11.04 -1.13 -17.28
N THR A 4 -12.02 -1.76 -17.92
CA THR A 4 -13.33 -2.04 -17.32
C THR A 4 -13.19 -2.95 -16.09
N ALA A 5 -12.36 -3.99 -16.16
CA ALA A 5 -12.13 -4.88 -15.03
C ALA A 5 -11.51 -4.14 -13.83
N LEU A 6 -10.55 -3.26 -14.08
CA LEU A 6 -9.92 -2.44 -13.04
C LEU A 6 -10.90 -1.44 -12.43
N GLN A 7 -11.71 -0.76 -13.26
CA GLN A 7 -12.77 0.15 -12.80
C GLN A 7 -13.88 -0.58 -12.01
N GLN A 8 -14.06 -1.87 -12.25
CA GLN A 8 -14.97 -2.73 -11.48
C GLN A 8 -14.35 -3.23 -10.17
N GLY A 9 -13.13 -2.81 -9.82
CA GLY A 9 -12.47 -3.14 -8.56
C GLY A 9 -11.62 -4.42 -8.60
N ALA A 10 -11.13 -4.84 -9.77
CA ALA A 10 -10.13 -5.91 -9.82
C ALA A 10 -8.80 -5.45 -9.20
N ASP A 11 -8.27 -6.21 -8.24
CA ASP A 11 -6.95 -5.92 -7.65
C ASP A 11 -5.78 -6.28 -8.58
N ALA A 12 -5.97 -7.32 -9.39
CA ALA A 12 -4.97 -7.81 -10.33
C ALA A 12 -5.62 -8.29 -11.63
N THR A 13 -4.85 -8.20 -12.71
CA THR A 13 -5.20 -8.70 -14.05
C THR A 13 -4.29 -9.86 -14.43
N MET A 14 -4.83 -10.82 -15.16
CA MET A 14 -4.09 -12.03 -15.56
C MET A 14 -3.93 -12.09 -17.07
N LEU A 15 -2.72 -12.44 -17.52
CA LEU A 15 -2.44 -12.89 -18.88
C LEU A 15 -2.31 -14.41 -18.86
N SER A 16 -2.94 -15.08 -19.83
CA SER A 16 -2.96 -16.54 -19.94
C SER A 16 -2.12 -16.97 -21.14
N GLY A 17 -2.77 -17.28 -22.27
CA GLY A 17 -2.10 -17.75 -23.48
C GLY A 17 -1.19 -16.69 -24.10
N GLU A 18 -1.48 -15.41 -23.86
CA GLU A 18 -0.72 -14.26 -24.35
C GLU A 18 0.75 -14.32 -23.91
N THR A 19 1.00 -14.69 -22.66
CA THR A 19 2.35 -14.83 -22.10
C THR A 19 2.86 -16.27 -22.09
N ALA A 20 1.96 -17.27 -22.05
CA ALA A 20 2.37 -18.67 -21.97
C ALA A 20 2.86 -19.25 -23.31
N GLY A 21 2.26 -18.85 -24.44
CA GLY A 21 2.60 -19.36 -25.77
C GLY A 21 2.37 -18.37 -26.90
N GLY A 22 2.09 -17.11 -26.58
CA GLY A 22 1.86 -16.05 -27.56
C GLY A 22 3.14 -15.67 -28.30
N GLN A 23 2.96 -15.08 -29.49
CA GLN A 23 4.07 -14.61 -30.31
C GLN A 23 4.72 -13.32 -29.76
N PHE A 24 4.00 -12.58 -28.92
CA PHE A 24 4.38 -11.25 -28.42
C PHE A 24 4.17 -11.12 -26.90
N PRO A 25 4.83 -11.96 -26.08
CA PRO A 25 4.57 -12.02 -24.63
C PRO A 25 4.99 -10.73 -23.92
N LEU A 26 6.04 -10.06 -24.37
CA LEU A 26 6.52 -8.80 -23.76
C LEU A 26 5.58 -7.65 -24.08
N GLU A 27 5.09 -7.57 -25.32
CA GLU A 27 4.13 -6.58 -25.77
C GLU A 27 2.80 -6.73 -25.02
N ALA A 28 2.33 -7.96 -24.79
CA ALA A 28 1.14 -8.23 -24.00
C ALA A 28 1.27 -7.66 -22.57
N VAL A 29 2.39 -7.91 -21.91
CA VAL A 29 2.68 -7.36 -20.57
C VAL A 29 2.77 -5.83 -20.62
N ASN A 30 3.41 -5.26 -21.64
CA ASN A 30 3.53 -3.81 -21.77
C ASN A 30 2.19 -3.12 -21.99
N VAL A 31 1.30 -3.70 -22.80
CA VAL A 31 -0.07 -3.20 -22.99
C VAL A 31 -0.83 -3.26 -21.67
N MET A 32 -0.80 -4.41 -20.99
CA MET A 32 -1.44 -4.57 -19.68
C MET A 32 -0.94 -3.53 -18.67
N ALA A 33 0.38 -3.37 -18.53
CA ALA A 33 0.98 -2.41 -17.61
C ALA A 33 0.64 -0.96 -17.98
N THR A 34 0.57 -0.62 -19.27
CA THR A 34 0.23 0.73 -19.74
C THR A 34 -1.21 1.08 -19.41
N VAL A 35 -2.16 0.16 -19.69
CA VAL A 35 -3.57 0.37 -19.36
C VAL A 35 -3.76 0.46 -17.85
N SER A 36 -3.16 -0.45 -17.06
CA SER A 36 -3.28 -0.43 -15.60
C SER A 36 -2.73 0.87 -14.99
N LYS A 37 -1.59 1.38 -15.49
CA LYS A 37 -1.05 2.68 -15.04
C LYS A 37 -1.96 3.85 -15.39
N SER A 38 -2.59 3.82 -16.57
CA SER A 38 -3.53 4.87 -16.96
C SER A 38 -4.76 4.88 -16.06
N VAL A 39 -5.30 3.70 -15.71
CA VAL A 39 -6.45 3.59 -14.81
C VAL A 39 -6.07 4.02 -13.39
N PHE A 40 -4.93 3.55 -12.89
CA PHE A 40 -4.44 3.96 -11.58
C PHE A 40 -4.21 5.47 -11.52
N GLY A 41 -3.59 6.07 -12.54
CA GLY A 41 -3.38 7.52 -12.61
C GLY A 41 -4.69 8.32 -12.62
N ALA A 42 -5.67 7.89 -13.40
CA ALA A 42 -7.01 8.50 -13.40
C ALA A 42 -7.68 8.38 -12.02
N HIS A 43 -7.53 7.22 -11.36
CA HIS A 43 -8.02 7.02 -10.00
C HIS A 43 -7.43 8.06 -9.04
N LEU A 44 -6.12 8.32 -9.07
CA LEU A 44 -5.46 9.32 -8.19
C LEU A 44 -6.03 10.75 -8.35
N GLU A 45 -6.63 11.06 -9.50
CA GLU A 45 -7.22 12.37 -9.79
C GLU A 45 -8.70 12.47 -9.36
N GLU A 46 -9.34 11.35 -8.99
CA GLU A 46 -10.74 11.35 -8.60
C GLU A 46 -10.97 12.07 -7.26
N GLU A 47 -12.02 12.88 -7.22
CA GLU A 47 -12.38 13.59 -5.98
C GLU A 47 -12.97 12.65 -4.92
N TYR A 48 -13.53 11.52 -5.35
CA TYR A 48 -14.26 10.60 -4.50
C TYR A 48 -13.33 9.74 -3.64
N VAL A 49 -13.66 9.62 -2.36
CA VAL A 49 -13.17 8.55 -1.49
C VAL A 49 -14.37 7.64 -1.28
N GLU A 50 -14.16 6.32 -1.30
CA GLU A 50 -15.24 5.36 -1.00
C GLU A 50 -15.94 5.68 0.34
N ASP A 51 -17.14 5.15 0.53
CA ASP A 51 -17.86 5.34 1.78
C ASP A 51 -17.06 4.79 2.96
N ALA A 52 -17.17 5.47 4.11
CA ALA A 52 -16.54 5.00 5.33
C ALA A 52 -17.01 3.57 5.66
N PRO A 53 -16.13 2.71 6.18
CA PRO A 53 -16.50 1.35 6.54
C PRO A 53 -17.65 1.35 7.56
N VAL A 54 -18.63 0.46 7.35
CA VAL A 54 -19.75 0.28 8.27
C VAL A 54 -19.21 -0.27 9.60
N ALA A 55 -19.67 0.30 10.72
CA ALA A 55 -19.22 -0.11 12.05
C ALA A 55 -19.49 -1.61 12.33
N GLY A 56 -18.45 -2.35 12.73
CA GLY A 56 -18.47 -3.78 13.08
C GLY A 56 -17.33 -4.18 14.05
N GLU A 57 -17.17 -5.47 14.36
CA GLU A 57 -16.21 -5.96 15.38
C GLU A 57 -14.72 -5.72 15.03
N ASP A 58 -14.36 -5.64 13.74
CA ASP A 58 -13.00 -5.32 13.26
C ASP A 58 -12.84 -3.83 12.85
N SER A 59 -13.78 -2.97 13.27
CA SER A 59 -13.91 -1.59 12.80
C SER A 59 -12.69 -0.69 13.04
N GLY A 60 -11.87 -0.96 14.06
CA GLY A 60 -10.74 -0.08 14.40
C GLY A 60 -9.69 0.02 13.28
N ARG A 61 -9.24 -1.13 12.75
CA ARG A 61 -8.20 -1.16 11.72
C ARG A 61 -8.73 -0.60 10.40
N ALA A 62 -9.92 -1.04 9.99
CA ALA A 62 -10.59 -0.55 8.79
C ALA A 62 -10.82 0.97 8.86
N SER A 63 -11.25 1.49 10.01
CA SER A 63 -11.45 2.93 10.21
C SER A 63 -10.14 3.71 10.16
N ILE A 64 -9.04 3.16 10.66
CA ILE A 64 -7.72 3.79 10.57
C ILE A 64 -7.18 3.75 9.15
N ALA A 65 -7.35 2.63 8.43
CA ALA A 65 -6.99 2.53 7.02
C ALA A 65 -7.78 3.55 6.19
N TYR A 66 -9.08 3.64 6.39
CA TYR A 66 -9.94 4.65 5.77
C TYR A 66 -9.48 6.07 6.09
N SER A 67 -9.24 6.36 7.37
CA SER A 67 -8.76 7.67 7.82
C SER A 67 -7.39 8.01 7.22
N ALA A 68 -6.50 7.02 7.07
CA ALA A 68 -5.22 7.20 6.40
C ALA A 68 -5.41 7.54 4.92
N SER A 69 -6.33 6.88 4.22
CA SER A 69 -6.63 7.16 2.80
C SER A 69 -7.18 8.58 2.59
N VAL A 70 -8.11 9.02 3.43
CA VAL A 70 -8.64 10.39 3.42
C VAL A 70 -7.53 11.39 3.76
N LEU A 71 -6.78 11.14 4.83
CA LEU A 71 -5.73 12.05 5.28
C LEU A 71 -4.60 12.16 4.26
N ALA A 72 -4.22 11.06 3.59
CA ALA A 72 -3.15 11.02 2.62
C ALA A 72 -3.43 11.99 1.47
N LYS A 73 -4.67 12.03 1.00
CA LYS A 73 -5.13 13.01 0.02
C LYS A 73 -5.04 14.43 0.56
N ASN A 74 -5.56 14.67 1.76
CA ASN A 74 -5.64 16.02 2.34
C ASN A 74 -4.27 16.65 2.63
N VAL A 75 -3.26 15.84 2.97
CA VAL A 75 -1.89 16.32 3.23
C VAL A 75 -0.98 16.15 2.01
N GLU A 76 -1.52 15.75 0.86
CA GLU A 76 -0.75 15.44 -0.36
C GLU A 76 0.43 14.50 -0.05
N ALA A 77 0.17 13.45 0.72
CA ALA A 77 1.18 12.48 1.09
C ALA A 77 1.70 11.74 -0.14
N ALA A 78 3.00 11.44 -0.15
CA ALA A 78 3.62 10.64 -1.20
C ALA A 78 3.21 9.16 -1.12
N ALA A 79 2.89 8.67 0.08
CA ALA A 79 2.52 7.27 0.30
C ALA A 79 1.84 7.03 1.66
N ILE A 80 1.07 5.94 1.74
CA ILE A 80 0.71 5.26 2.99
C ILE A 80 1.72 4.16 3.23
N VAL A 81 2.32 4.10 4.41
CA VAL A 81 3.35 3.14 4.81
C VAL A 81 2.81 2.25 5.93
N CYS A 82 2.89 0.95 5.72
CA CYS A 82 2.41 -0.08 6.65
C CYS A 82 3.57 -1.00 7.04
N PHE A 83 3.82 -1.18 8.34
CA PHE A 83 4.70 -2.24 8.83
C PHE A 83 3.86 -3.44 9.20
N THR A 84 4.09 -4.58 8.56
CA THR A 84 3.19 -5.73 8.70
C THR A 84 3.90 -7.07 8.70
N ARG A 85 3.46 -7.96 9.60
CA ARG A 85 3.92 -9.35 9.67
C ARG A 85 2.93 -10.34 9.03
N GLY A 86 1.72 -9.90 8.73
CA GLY A 86 0.63 -10.75 8.23
C GLY A 86 -0.28 -10.08 7.20
N GLY A 87 0.07 -8.89 6.73
CA GLY A 87 -0.63 -8.19 5.65
C GLY A 87 -1.83 -7.34 6.07
N ALA A 88 -2.43 -7.55 7.24
CA ALA A 88 -3.72 -6.96 7.62
C ALA A 88 -3.88 -5.45 7.29
N TYR A 89 -2.98 -4.56 7.73
CA TYR A 89 -3.10 -3.13 7.37
C TYR A 89 -2.91 -2.82 5.90
N ALA A 90 -2.04 -3.54 5.20
CA ALA A 90 -1.85 -3.32 3.77
C ALA A 90 -3.10 -3.73 2.99
N ILE A 91 -3.77 -4.81 3.43
CA ILE A 91 -5.03 -5.30 2.86
C ILE A 91 -6.16 -4.32 3.13
N GLU A 92 -6.32 -3.85 4.38
CA GLU A 92 -7.33 -2.84 4.74
C GLU A 92 -7.07 -1.49 4.05
N ALA A 93 -5.81 -1.06 3.93
CA ALA A 93 -5.49 0.13 3.17
C ALA A 93 -5.84 -0.07 1.69
N SER A 94 -5.51 -1.23 1.11
CA SER A 94 -5.83 -1.55 -0.29
C SER A 94 -7.32 -1.56 -0.58
N SER A 95 -8.14 -2.06 0.35
CA SER A 95 -9.59 -2.13 0.17
C SER A 95 -10.24 -0.75 0.06
N THR A 96 -9.63 0.28 0.66
CA THR A 96 -10.10 1.68 0.59
C THR A 96 -9.72 2.39 -0.71
N ARG A 97 -9.00 1.72 -1.63
CA ARG A 97 -8.53 2.28 -2.91
C ARG A 97 -7.92 3.70 -2.75
N PRO A 98 -6.84 3.88 -1.96
CA PRO A 98 -6.28 5.21 -1.72
C PRO A 98 -5.74 5.85 -2.99
N HIS A 99 -5.73 7.19 -2.99
CA HIS A 99 -5.17 8.03 -4.05
C HIS A 99 -3.64 8.17 -3.99
N VAL A 100 -2.98 7.27 -3.27
CA VAL A 100 -1.53 7.23 -3.10
C VAL A 100 -1.08 5.77 -3.05
N PRO A 101 0.17 5.47 -3.45
CA PRO A 101 0.70 4.12 -3.30
C PRO A 101 0.75 3.70 -1.82
N ILE A 102 0.48 2.42 -1.58
CA ILE A 102 0.65 1.77 -0.29
C ILE A 102 1.99 1.06 -0.30
N ILE A 103 2.83 1.35 0.68
CA ILE A 103 4.12 0.68 0.88
C ILE A 103 4.00 -0.24 2.07
N ALA A 104 4.10 -1.55 1.83
CA ALA A 104 4.10 -2.55 2.88
C ALA A 104 5.53 -3.01 3.17
N PHE A 105 6.06 -2.67 4.34
CA PHE A 105 7.30 -3.26 4.84
C PHE A 105 6.99 -4.54 5.60
N CYS A 106 7.64 -5.62 5.16
CA CYS A 106 7.51 -6.95 5.72
C CYS A 106 8.87 -7.41 6.29
N PRO A 107 8.91 -8.22 7.36
CA PRO A 107 10.17 -8.74 7.88
C PRO A 107 11.00 -9.46 6.83
N THR A 108 12.32 -9.30 6.89
CA THR A 108 13.24 -10.13 6.08
C THR A 108 12.92 -11.62 6.22
N GLY A 109 12.87 -12.34 5.10
CA GLY A 109 12.52 -13.76 5.05
C GLY A 109 11.03 -14.06 4.88
N SER A 110 10.15 -13.04 4.80
CA SER A 110 8.71 -13.24 4.56
C SER A 110 8.33 -13.13 3.07
N ASP A 111 9.08 -13.77 2.17
CA ASP A 111 8.87 -13.63 0.71
C ASP A 111 7.48 -14.07 0.26
N GLY A 112 6.87 -15.04 0.95
CA GLY A 112 5.49 -15.45 0.70
C GLY A 112 4.51 -14.31 0.90
N LEU A 113 4.63 -13.59 2.02
CA LEU A 113 3.79 -12.42 2.31
C LEU A 113 4.00 -11.30 1.29
N ILE A 114 5.26 -11.03 0.91
CA ILE A 114 5.58 -10.00 -0.08
C ILE A 114 4.91 -10.32 -1.42
N ARG A 115 5.04 -11.56 -1.92
CA ARG A 115 4.38 -11.99 -3.16
C ARG A 115 2.87 -11.88 -3.09
N THR A 116 2.27 -12.27 -1.97
CA THR A 116 0.82 -12.15 -1.76
C THR A 116 0.38 -10.70 -1.77
N LEU A 117 1.08 -9.82 -1.05
CA LEU A 117 0.73 -8.41 -0.97
C LEU A 117 0.88 -7.67 -2.31
N SER A 118 1.82 -8.08 -3.15
CA SER A 118 1.97 -7.50 -4.50
C SER A 118 0.79 -7.74 -5.45
N LEU A 119 -0.18 -8.57 -5.07
CA LEU A 119 -1.43 -8.77 -5.82
C LEU A 119 -2.55 -7.83 -5.38
N TYR A 120 -2.38 -7.11 -4.27
CA TYR A 120 -3.36 -6.16 -3.77
C TYR A 120 -3.16 -4.80 -4.42
N TRP A 121 -4.28 -4.11 -4.66
CA TRP A 121 -4.28 -2.84 -5.35
C TRP A 121 -3.45 -1.76 -4.67
N GLY A 122 -2.59 -1.13 -5.46
CA GLY A 122 -1.75 -0.04 -5.00
C GLY A 122 -0.66 -0.45 -4.00
N VAL A 123 -0.54 -1.75 -3.67
CA VAL A 123 0.43 -2.24 -2.68
C VAL A 123 1.77 -2.59 -3.33
N ASN A 124 2.82 -1.89 -2.90
CA ASN A 124 4.21 -2.25 -3.14
C ASN A 124 4.82 -2.80 -1.85
N ALA A 125 5.11 -4.11 -1.83
CA ALA A 125 5.68 -4.76 -0.66
C ALA A 125 7.21 -4.90 -0.76
N TYR A 126 7.91 -4.61 0.34
CA TYR A 126 9.37 -4.68 0.44
C TYR A 126 9.83 -5.40 1.72
N PRO A 127 10.95 -6.16 1.65
CA PRO A 127 11.58 -6.70 2.84
C PRO A 127 12.30 -5.60 3.62
N LEU A 128 12.21 -5.66 4.94
CA LEU A 128 12.90 -4.78 5.88
C LEU A 128 13.24 -5.53 7.17
N GLU A 129 14.44 -5.28 7.71
CA GLU A 129 14.82 -5.71 9.07
C GLU A 129 14.02 -4.91 10.10
N PHE A 130 13.29 -5.60 10.98
CA PHE A 130 12.49 -4.94 12.02
C PHE A 130 13.29 -4.91 13.32
N SER A 131 13.59 -3.69 13.78
CA SER A 131 14.23 -3.47 15.06
C SER A 131 13.24 -3.56 16.22
N SER A 132 13.73 -3.83 17.43
CA SER A 132 12.97 -3.65 18.67
C SER A 132 12.66 -2.18 18.96
N ASP A 133 13.43 -1.27 18.39
CA ASP A 133 13.16 0.17 18.37
C ASP A 133 12.35 0.53 17.11
N PRO A 134 11.08 0.99 17.25
CA PRO A 134 10.26 1.40 16.13
C PRO A 134 10.89 2.53 15.29
N GLU A 135 11.60 3.48 15.90
CA GLU A 135 12.18 4.62 15.18
C GLU A 135 13.31 4.18 14.25
N VAL A 136 14.11 3.19 14.65
CA VAL A 136 15.15 2.60 13.79
C VAL A 136 14.51 1.93 12.57
N THR A 137 13.40 1.21 12.77
CA THR A 137 12.66 0.58 11.67
C THR A 137 12.08 1.63 10.72
N ILE A 138 11.49 2.70 11.26
CA ILE A 138 10.92 3.80 10.46
C ILE A 138 12.01 4.54 9.68
N SER A 139 13.14 4.85 10.30
CA SER A 139 14.27 5.50 9.61
C SER A 139 14.77 4.65 8.44
N SER A 140 14.95 3.35 8.68
CA SER A 140 15.44 2.40 7.66
C SER A 140 14.46 2.29 6.48
N ALA A 141 13.16 2.26 6.78
CA ALA A 141 12.10 2.31 5.77
C ALA A 141 12.15 3.59 4.93
N ILE A 142 12.28 4.75 5.57
CA ILE A 142 12.38 6.05 4.88
C ILE A 142 13.62 6.09 3.98
N ASP A 143 14.77 5.61 4.45
CA ASP A 143 15.99 5.56 3.64
C ASP A 143 15.83 4.63 2.42
N GLN A 144 15.14 3.50 2.61
CA GLN A 144 14.80 2.60 1.50
C GLN A 144 13.85 3.27 0.50
N LEU A 145 12.86 4.04 0.96
CA LEU A 145 11.96 4.80 0.08
C LEU A 145 12.70 5.89 -0.71
N LYS A 146 13.61 6.62 -0.05
CA LYS A 146 14.45 7.65 -0.67
C LYS A 146 15.34 7.04 -1.76
N SER A 147 16.04 5.94 -1.45
CA SER A 147 16.92 5.27 -2.41
C SER A 147 16.18 4.72 -3.64
N LYS A 148 14.90 4.36 -3.48
CA LYS A 148 14.02 3.94 -4.59
C LYS A 148 13.40 5.12 -5.36
N GLY A 149 13.60 6.36 -4.90
CA GLY A 149 13.00 7.56 -5.50
C GLY A 149 11.49 7.65 -5.31
N ILE A 150 10.92 6.92 -4.35
CA ILE A 150 9.47 6.93 -4.06
C ILE A 150 9.09 8.19 -3.28
N VAL A 151 9.97 8.67 -2.40
CA VAL A 151 9.77 9.88 -1.60
C VAL A 151 10.96 10.83 -1.74
N LYS A 152 10.69 12.12 -1.53
CA LYS A 152 11.64 13.23 -1.61
C LYS A 152 11.61 14.04 -0.30
N PRO A 153 12.66 14.83 -0.01
CA PRO A 153 12.61 15.77 1.10
C PRO A 153 11.39 16.69 0.99
N LYS A 154 10.75 16.95 2.14
CA LYS A 154 9.49 17.68 2.33
C LYS A 154 8.21 16.94 1.94
N ASP A 155 8.29 15.73 1.37
CA ASP A 155 7.09 14.91 1.19
C ASP A 155 6.51 14.50 2.55
N TYR A 156 5.20 14.32 2.62
CA TYR A 156 4.55 13.66 3.75
C TYR A 156 4.38 12.16 3.49
N VAL A 157 4.52 11.34 4.53
CA VAL A 157 4.11 9.93 4.51
C VAL A 157 3.19 9.66 5.69
N LEU A 158 2.19 8.80 5.49
CA LEU A 158 1.30 8.35 6.55
C LEU A 158 1.70 6.96 7.01
N LEU A 159 1.97 6.78 8.30
CA LEU A 159 2.34 5.49 8.86
C LEU A 159 1.14 4.92 9.61
N ALA A 160 0.58 3.82 9.08
CA ALA A 160 -0.47 3.05 9.73
C ALA A 160 0.13 1.78 10.34
N SER A 161 0.07 1.62 11.66
CA SER A 161 0.72 0.50 12.33
C SER A 161 0.10 0.13 13.68
N ASP A 162 0.25 -1.14 14.06
CA ASP A 162 0.02 -1.62 15.42
C ASP A 162 1.31 -1.47 16.24
N VAL A 163 1.33 -0.51 17.15
CA VAL A 163 2.45 -0.30 18.08
C VAL A 163 2.22 -1.14 19.33
N LEU A 164 3.21 -1.93 19.71
CA LEU A 164 3.18 -2.68 20.96
C LEU A 164 3.56 -1.75 22.11
N VAL A 165 2.69 -1.65 23.12
CA VAL A 165 2.98 -0.90 24.35
C VAL A 165 3.79 -1.80 25.29
N PRO A 166 5.10 -1.53 25.53
CA PRO A 166 5.98 -2.47 26.23
C PRO A 166 5.53 -2.81 27.65
N SER A 167 4.89 -1.86 28.34
CA SER A 167 4.46 -2.03 29.72
C SER A 167 3.21 -2.91 29.90
N THR A 168 2.42 -3.11 28.84
CA THR A 168 1.12 -3.80 28.94
C THR A 168 0.94 -4.93 27.94
N SER A 169 1.88 -5.11 27.00
CA SER A 169 1.77 -6.01 25.85
C SER A 169 0.51 -5.81 25.01
N ARG A 170 -0.18 -4.67 25.16
CA ARG A 170 -1.33 -4.28 24.35
C ARG A 170 -0.83 -3.72 23.03
N LYS A 171 -1.56 -4.03 21.96
CA LYS A 171 -1.39 -3.36 20.66
C LYS A 171 -2.25 -2.11 20.64
N VAL A 172 -1.65 -1.00 20.27
CA VAL A 172 -2.34 0.27 20.01
C VAL A 172 -2.25 0.53 18.52
N GLN A 173 -3.40 0.77 17.91
CA GLN A 173 -3.49 1.15 16.51
C GLN A 173 -3.12 2.62 16.39
N THR A 174 -2.23 2.96 15.47
CA THR A 174 -1.71 4.32 15.30
C THR A 174 -1.72 4.74 13.84
N LEU A 175 -1.99 6.03 13.65
CA LEU A 175 -1.78 6.74 12.39
C LEU A 175 -0.85 7.93 12.66
N GLN A 176 0.29 7.98 11.99
CA GLN A 176 1.26 9.07 12.14
C GLN A 176 1.45 9.79 10.82
N VAL A 177 1.46 11.11 10.84
CA VAL A 177 1.88 11.94 9.71
C VAL A 177 3.35 12.29 9.91
N ARG A 178 4.23 11.97 8.95
CA ARG A 178 5.64 12.31 9.02
C ARG A 178 6.09 13.08 7.79
N MET A 179 6.81 14.16 8.00
CA MET A 179 7.53 14.85 6.93
C MET A 179 8.88 14.19 6.72
N ILE A 180 9.24 13.95 5.47
CA ILE A 180 10.55 13.44 5.09
C ILE A 180 11.56 14.59 5.17
N MET A 181 12.60 14.41 5.99
CA MET A 181 13.72 15.35 6.13
C MET A 181 14.76 15.16 5.02
#